data_AF-A0A914Q4N5-F1
#
_entry.id   AF-A0A914Q4N5-F1
#
_cell.length_a   1.000
_cell.length_b   1.000
_cell.length_c   1.000
_cell.angle_alpha   90.00
_cell.angle_beta   90.00
_cell.angle_gamma   90.00
#
_symmetry.space_group_name_H-M   'P 1'
#
loop_
_entity.id
_entity.type
_entity.pdbx_description
1 polymer ?
#
loop_
_entity_poly.entity_id
_entity_poly.type
_entity_poly.pdbx_seq_one_letter_code
_entity_poly.pdbx_strand_id
1 'polypeptide(L)'
;MELKKLLLSKALPTTTSNYYLEKSPILDKYQPSSQFSNHHQHNLSTLASHLQQIAPALSPEIIEQQSLILPIPSDFMICLNDRHCCICLPTTEENITKRIAGIDGNIWIPMYVSFLNCPPIFGEAAKRDMNIEPEFVVYDILNLISLPYSEIEIKHEWAFNIAYTGEVEKHTVIEIQTWKGIYKIMPINVLALIFVGLHKEAERVSGKRLKSVFVKTTKTQGRIDKDAIRNAVKIARLECTGVKSMPALNVY
;
A
#
# COMPACT_ATOMS: atom_id res chain seq x y z
N MET A 1 1.46 25.50 44.16
CA MET A 1 1.40 26.94 43.79
C MET A 1 2.83 27.44 43.85
N GLU A 2 3.59 27.68 42.78
CA GLU A 2 3.34 27.99 41.38
C GLU A 2 4.55 27.55 40.55
N LEU A 3 4.32 26.74 39.51
CA LEU A 3 5.23 26.49 38.39
C LEU A 3 5.02 27.60 37.34
N LYS A 4 5.42 28.83 37.68
CA LYS A 4 5.43 29.99 36.77
C LYS A 4 6.61 30.90 37.07
N LYS A 5 7.83 30.47 36.72
CA LYS A 5 9.00 31.36 36.59
C LYS A 5 10.20 30.74 35.86
N LEU A 6 9.95 30.00 34.79
CA LEU A 6 11.01 29.59 33.86
C LEU A 6 10.59 29.72 32.40
N LEU A 7 10.18 30.93 32.02
CA LEU A 7 10.01 31.38 30.63
C LEU A 7 10.66 32.76 30.52
N LEU A 8 11.92 32.81 30.08
CA LEU A 8 12.55 33.94 29.36
C LEU A 8 14.07 33.74 29.30
N SER A 9 14.54 32.99 28.31
CA SER A 9 15.74 33.33 27.52
C SER A 9 16.09 32.20 26.56
N LYS A 10 15.78 32.38 25.27
CA LYS A 10 16.75 32.40 24.17
C LYS A 10 16.01 32.24 22.85
N ALA A 11 16.26 33.20 21.99
CA ALA A 11 15.68 33.41 20.68
C ALA A 11 16.06 32.30 19.69
N LEU A 12 15.18 32.05 18.72
CA LEU A 12 15.43 31.25 17.53
C LEU A 12 16.59 31.82 16.69
N PRO A 13 17.37 30.95 16.05
CA PRO A 13 17.96 31.25 14.75
C PRO A 13 17.18 30.53 13.63
N THR A 14 16.66 31.32 12.70
CA THR A 14 16.28 30.93 11.34
C THR A 14 17.53 30.56 10.55
N THR A 15 17.63 29.33 10.04
CA THR A 15 18.52 29.05 8.90
C THR A 15 18.05 27.84 8.10
N THR A 16 17.77 28.12 6.82
CA THR A 16 17.62 27.21 5.70
C THR A 16 18.88 26.33 5.56
N SER A 17 18.73 25.01 5.46
CA SER A 17 19.85 24.11 5.13
C SER A 17 19.46 23.20 3.97
N ASN A 18 20.06 23.50 2.82
CA ASN A 18 20.12 22.66 1.63
C ASN A 18 20.95 21.41 1.96
N TYR A 19 20.39 20.21 1.75
CA TYR A 19 21.18 18.98 1.76
C TYR A 19 21.61 18.63 0.34
N TYR A 20 22.92 18.69 0.13
CA TYR A 20 23.64 18.13 -1.00
C TYR A 20 23.51 16.59 -1.00
N LEU A 21 23.26 16.02 -2.18
CA LEU A 21 23.45 14.60 -2.49
C LEU A 21 24.95 14.31 -2.62
N GLU A 22 25.51 13.54 -1.68
CA GLU A 22 26.80 12.86 -1.86
C GLU A 22 26.62 11.67 -2.83
N LYS A 23 27.47 11.63 -3.86
CA LYS A 23 27.56 10.56 -4.86
C LYS A 23 28.40 9.39 -4.32
N SER A 24 27.87 8.18 -4.34
CA SER A 24 28.64 6.94 -4.10
C SER A 24 29.57 6.63 -5.29
N PRO A 25 30.84 6.25 -5.07
CA PRO A 25 31.85 6.09 -6.13
C PRO A 25 32.03 4.62 -6.53
N ILE A 26 31.14 4.05 -7.34
CA ILE A 26 31.40 2.79 -8.07
C ILE A 26 30.71 2.84 -9.42
N LEU A 27 31.26 3.56 -10.39
CA LEU A 27 30.97 3.35 -11.82
C LEU A 27 32.03 3.95 -12.75
N ASP A 28 33.32 3.72 -12.50
CA ASP A 28 34.41 4.22 -13.34
C ASP A 28 35.41 3.14 -13.76
N LYS A 29 34.91 1.99 -14.24
CA LYS A 29 35.70 1.02 -15.01
C LYS A 29 34.86 0.36 -16.09
N TYR A 30 34.51 1.13 -17.13
CA TYR A 30 34.18 0.55 -18.43
C TYR A 30 34.61 1.51 -19.53
N GLN A 31 35.76 1.24 -20.16
CA GLN A 31 36.12 1.83 -21.45
C GLN A 31 35.73 0.84 -22.55
N PRO A 32 34.88 1.21 -23.53
CA PRO A 32 34.73 0.44 -24.74
C PRO A 32 35.81 0.84 -25.76
N SER A 33 36.58 -0.16 -26.15
CA SER A 33 37.50 -0.16 -27.29
C SER A 33 36.79 0.21 -28.59
N SER A 34 37.40 1.12 -29.34
CA SER A 34 37.04 1.52 -30.69
C SER A 34 37.25 0.37 -31.69
N GLN A 35 36.17 -0.24 -32.16
CA GLN A 35 36.05 -0.93 -33.46
C GLN A 35 34.64 -1.51 -33.60
N PHE A 36 33.67 -0.76 -34.14
CA PHE A 36 32.49 -1.34 -34.81
C PHE A 36 31.86 -0.33 -35.78
N SER A 37 32.14 -0.56 -37.06
CA SER A 37 31.42 -0.27 -38.31
C SER A 37 30.33 0.82 -38.37
N ASN A 38 30.51 1.73 -39.34
CA ASN A 38 29.68 2.86 -39.75
C ASN A 38 28.31 2.49 -40.40
N HIS A 39 27.68 1.38 -40.04
CA HIS A 39 26.37 0.97 -40.60
C HIS A 39 25.17 1.09 -39.64
N HIS A 40 25.35 1.69 -38.45
CA HIS A 40 24.26 1.86 -37.47
C HIS A 40 23.84 3.30 -37.17
N GLN A 41 24.51 4.32 -37.73
CA GLN A 41 24.06 5.70 -37.57
C GLN A 41 22.86 6.07 -38.44
N HIS A 42 22.63 5.38 -39.56
CA HIS A 42 21.49 5.69 -40.45
C HIS A 42 20.14 5.11 -39.98
N ASN A 43 20.15 4.20 -39.00
CA ASN A 43 18.92 3.63 -38.42
C ASN A 43 18.44 4.36 -37.17
N LEU A 44 19.35 5.01 -36.42
CA LEU A 44 18.99 5.76 -35.21
C LEU A 44 18.34 7.10 -35.52
N SER A 45 18.73 7.79 -36.60
CA SER A 45 18.07 9.04 -37.04
C SER A 45 16.66 8.80 -37.58
N THR A 46 16.41 7.62 -38.14
CA THR A 46 15.13 7.23 -38.75
C THR A 46 14.14 6.71 -37.70
N LEU A 47 14.64 6.08 -36.63
CA LEU A 47 13.86 5.74 -35.43
C LEU A 47 13.55 6.98 -34.58
N ALA A 48 14.49 7.92 -34.44
CA ALA A 48 14.24 9.17 -33.71
C ALA A 48 13.16 10.03 -34.37
N SER A 49 13.14 10.11 -35.71
CA SER A 49 12.11 10.84 -36.45
C SER A 49 10.76 10.12 -36.48
N HIS A 50 10.73 8.78 -36.44
CA HIS A 50 9.48 8.02 -36.25
C HIS A 50 8.94 8.13 -34.82
N LEU A 51 9.80 8.17 -33.80
CA LEU A 51 9.38 8.32 -32.40
C LEU A 51 8.92 9.76 -32.07
N GLN A 52 9.38 10.76 -32.82
CA GLN A 52 8.89 12.15 -32.72
C GLN A 52 7.54 12.38 -33.42
N GLN A 53 7.05 11.45 -34.25
CA GLN A 53 5.71 11.52 -34.87
C GLN A 53 4.63 10.74 -34.09
N ILE A 54 5.01 9.92 -33.10
CA ILE A 54 4.07 9.09 -32.32
C ILE A 54 3.82 9.63 -30.91
N ALA A 55 4.50 10.71 -30.50
CA ALA A 55 4.22 11.38 -29.24
C ALA A 55 3.24 12.54 -29.47
N PRO A 56 1.91 12.38 -29.28
CA PRO A 56 1.13 13.54 -28.91
C PRO A 56 1.70 14.01 -27.56
N ALA A 57 1.97 15.31 -27.48
CA ALA A 57 2.40 15.97 -26.26
C ALA A 57 1.38 15.66 -25.15
N LEU A 58 1.72 14.70 -24.28
CA LEU A 58 1.05 14.51 -23.00
C LEU A 58 1.53 15.64 -22.11
N SER A 59 0.73 16.69 -22.07
CA SER A 59 0.72 17.63 -20.96
C SER A 59 0.57 16.83 -19.65
N PRO A 60 1.13 17.29 -18.52
CA PRO A 60 0.98 16.62 -17.22
C PRO A 60 -0.46 16.62 -16.65
N GLU A 61 -1.48 16.85 -17.49
CA GLU A 61 -2.89 16.97 -17.09
C GLU A 61 -3.79 15.80 -17.53
N ILE A 62 -3.27 14.74 -18.15
CA ILE A 62 -4.08 13.54 -18.44
C ILE A 62 -3.65 12.38 -17.54
N ILE A 63 -3.97 12.51 -16.25
CA ILE A 63 -4.28 11.32 -15.45
C ILE A 63 -5.66 10.89 -15.93
N GLU A 64 -5.69 9.89 -16.80
CA GLU A 64 -6.92 9.28 -17.27
C GLU A 64 -7.73 8.83 -16.04
N GLN A 65 -8.78 9.58 -15.70
CA GLN A 65 -9.76 9.19 -14.70
C GLN A 65 -10.56 8.01 -15.26
N GLN A 66 -9.99 6.81 -15.18
CA GLN A 66 -10.78 5.60 -15.42
C GLN A 66 -11.85 5.54 -14.32
N SER A 67 -13.09 5.81 -14.72
CA SER A 67 -14.24 5.81 -13.84
C SER A 67 -14.42 4.41 -13.24
N LEU A 68 -14.04 4.27 -11.98
CA LEU A 68 -14.23 3.04 -11.23
C LEU A 68 -15.71 2.93 -10.88
N ILE A 69 -16.43 2.06 -11.59
CA ILE A 69 -17.84 1.81 -11.31
C ILE A 69 -17.97 1.11 -9.95
N LEU A 70 -18.74 1.73 -9.06
CA LEU A 70 -19.16 1.16 -7.78
C LEU A 70 -20.36 0.24 -8.04
N PRO A 71 -20.27 -1.06 -7.74
CA PRO A 71 -21.47 -1.90 -7.79
C PRO A 71 -22.42 -1.49 -6.67
N ILE A 72 -23.63 -1.09 -7.06
CA ILE A 72 -24.77 -0.88 -6.17
C ILE A 72 -25.08 -2.23 -5.48
N PRO A 73 -25.33 -2.29 -4.16
CA PRO A 73 -25.61 -1.18 -3.22
C PRO A 73 -24.47 -0.88 -2.21
N SER A 74 -23.23 -0.69 -2.66
CA SER A 74 -22.11 -0.43 -1.73
C SER A 74 -21.94 1.05 -1.41
N ASP A 75 -21.73 1.42 -0.14
CA ASP A 75 -21.51 2.81 0.27
C ASP A 75 -20.17 3.36 -0.22
N PHE A 76 -19.17 2.48 -0.32
CA PHE A 76 -17.83 2.81 -0.83
C PHE A 76 -17.11 1.56 -1.36
N MET A 77 -15.94 1.79 -1.93
CA MET A 77 -15.11 0.72 -2.48
C MET A 77 -13.67 0.83 -1.99
N ILE A 78 -13.06 -0.32 -1.71
CA ILE A 78 -11.64 -0.44 -1.42
C ILE A 78 -10.97 -1.20 -2.55
N CYS A 79 -9.90 -0.65 -3.09
CA CYS A 79 -9.04 -1.34 -4.05
C CYS A 79 -7.78 -1.81 -3.34
N LEU A 80 -7.41 -3.07 -3.55
CA LEU A 80 -6.24 -3.72 -2.98
C LEU A 80 -5.30 -4.19 -4.10
N ASN A 81 -4.01 -3.93 -3.95
CA ASN A 81 -2.97 -4.68 -4.66
C ASN A 81 -2.07 -5.36 -3.64
N ASP A 82 -0.96 -5.99 -4.06
CA ASP A 82 -0.12 -6.76 -3.13
C ASP A 82 0.53 -5.89 -2.03
N ARG A 83 0.74 -4.59 -2.26
CA ARG A 83 1.48 -3.69 -1.35
C ARG A 83 0.70 -2.48 -0.85
N HIS A 84 -0.29 -2.01 -1.60
CA HIS A 84 -1.02 -0.79 -1.35
C HIS A 84 -2.52 -1.01 -1.49
N CYS A 85 -3.26 -0.10 -0.88
CA CYS A 85 -4.70 0.00 -0.98
C CYS A 85 -5.10 1.45 -1.25
N CYS A 86 -6.32 1.66 -1.73
CA CYS A 86 -6.90 3.00 -1.82
C CYS A 86 -8.42 2.93 -1.60
N ILE A 87 -8.98 4.07 -1.22
CA ILE A 87 -10.40 4.23 -0.93
C ILE A 87 -11.05 5.00 -2.09
N CYS A 88 -12.20 4.52 -2.53
CA CYS A 88 -13.00 5.14 -3.57
C CYS A 88 -14.40 5.44 -3.02
N LEU A 89 -14.80 6.71 -3.06
CA LEU A 89 -16.13 7.17 -2.64
C LEU A 89 -17.01 7.48 -3.86
N PRO A 90 -18.34 7.27 -3.79
CA PRO A 90 -19.25 7.68 -4.86
C PRO A 90 -19.24 9.20 -5.05
N THR A 91 -19.34 9.64 -6.29
CA THR A 91 -19.55 11.06 -6.64
C THR A 91 -21.04 11.37 -6.75
N THR A 92 -21.38 12.64 -6.96
CA THR A 92 -22.75 13.08 -7.26
C THR A 92 -23.25 12.62 -8.63
N GLU A 93 -22.34 12.17 -9.49
CA GLU A 93 -22.66 11.56 -10.78
C GLU A 93 -22.88 10.06 -10.56
N GLU A 94 -24.00 9.51 -11.05
CA GLU A 94 -24.36 8.12 -10.80
C GLU A 94 -23.25 7.16 -11.23
N ASN A 95 -22.93 6.20 -10.35
CA ASN A 95 -21.99 5.10 -10.58
C ASN A 95 -20.52 5.46 -10.79
N ILE A 96 -20.12 6.73 -10.65
CA ILE A 96 -18.70 7.12 -10.71
C ILE A 96 -18.15 7.18 -9.29
N THR A 97 -16.92 6.67 -9.11
CA THR A 97 -16.17 6.88 -7.88
C THR A 97 -14.97 7.76 -8.06
N LYS A 98 -14.63 8.46 -6.98
CA LYS A 98 -13.41 9.24 -6.86
C LYS A 98 -12.51 8.59 -5.81
N ARG A 99 -11.23 8.39 -6.16
CA ARG A 99 -10.19 8.01 -5.20
C ARG A 99 -9.97 9.16 -4.22
N ILE A 100 -9.89 8.85 -2.93
CA ILE A 100 -9.62 9.84 -1.89
C ILE A 100 -8.21 9.64 -1.33
N ALA A 101 -7.58 10.76 -0.95
CA ALA A 101 -6.33 10.73 -0.19
C ALA A 101 -6.62 10.32 1.26
N GLY A 102 -5.75 9.50 1.83
CA GLY A 102 -5.73 9.20 3.25
C GLY A 102 -5.22 10.39 4.08
N ILE A 103 -5.10 10.18 5.40
CA ILE A 103 -4.76 11.24 6.35
C ILE A 103 -3.38 11.86 6.09
N ASP A 104 -2.47 11.07 5.51
CA ASP A 104 -1.12 11.50 5.13
C ASP A 104 -1.06 12.21 3.77
N GLY A 105 -2.21 12.42 3.10
CA GLY A 105 -2.30 13.07 1.79
C GLY A 105 -2.09 12.14 0.59
N ASN A 106 -1.72 10.88 0.82
CA ASN A 106 -1.49 9.89 -0.24
C ASN A 106 -2.78 9.16 -0.63
N ILE A 107 -3.03 8.99 -1.93
CA ILE A 107 -4.11 8.14 -2.46
C ILE A 107 -3.78 6.65 -2.24
N TRP A 108 -2.51 6.29 -2.45
CA TRP A 108 -2.01 4.94 -2.26
C TRP A 108 -1.51 4.77 -0.83
N ILE A 109 -2.23 3.97 -0.04
CA ILE A 109 -1.93 3.72 1.36
C ILE A 109 -1.21 2.37 1.43
N PRO A 110 0.02 2.28 1.97
CA PRO A 110 0.74 1.03 2.07
C PRO A 110 0.06 0.09 3.08
N MET A 111 -0.05 -1.19 2.73
CA MET A 111 -0.68 -2.23 3.57
C MET A 111 0.29 -2.78 4.62
N TYR A 112 0.78 -1.89 5.46
CA TYR A 112 1.66 -2.20 6.59
C TYR A 112 0.86 -2.00 7.87
N VAL A 113 1.07 -2.87 8.85
CA VAL A 113 0.48 -2.74 10.20
C VAL A 113 1.60 -2.88 11.22
N SER A 114 1.83 -1.84 12.01
CA SER A 114 2.83 -1.83 13.07
C SER A 114 2.18 -2.10 14.42
N PHE A 115 2.79 -3.03 15.15
CA PHE A 115 2.44 -3.44 16.51
C PHE A 115 3.42 -2.90 17.55
N LEU A 116 4.32 -1.99 17.14
CA LEU A 116 5.26 -1.32 18.04
C LEU A 116 4.52 -0.54 19.15
N ASN A 117 3.36 0.03 18.80
CA ASN A 117 2.51 0.79 19.70
C ASN A 117 1.13 0.13 19.90
N CYS A 118 0.43 0.52 20.97
CA CYS A 118 -0.95 0.12 21.24
C CYS A 118 -1.84 1.38 21.33
N PRO A 119 -2.88 1.52 20.49
CA PRO A 119 -3.36 0.56 19.48
C PRO A 119 -2.40 0.40 18.27
N PRO A 120 -2.48 -0.71 17.52
CA PRO A 120 -1.73 -0.88 16.28
C PRO A 120 -2.04 0.23 15.27
N ILE A 121 -1.04 0.62 14.50
CA ILE A 121 -1.16 1.64 13.44
C ILE A 121 -0.98 1.00 12.07
N PHE A 122 -1.52 1.63 11.03
CA PHE A 122 -1.40 1.14 9.64
C PHE A 122 -0.98 2.27 8.69
N GLY A 123 -0.66 1.94 7.44
CA GLY A 123 -0.35 2.94 6.42
C GLY A 123 1.08 3.47 6.50
N GLU A 124 1.29 4.73 6.12
CA GLU A 124 2.64 5.32 6.02
C GLU A 124 3.35 5.35 7.37
N ALA A 125 2.62 5.57 8.47
CA ALA A 125 3.19 5.52 9.81
C ALA A 125 3.77 4.12 10.13
N ALA A 126 3.03 3.04 9.82
CA ALA A 126 3.52 1.67 10.00
C ALA A 126 4.69 1.33 9.07
N LYS A 127 4.68 1.85 7.83
CA LYS A 127 5.78 1.69 6.89
C LYS A 127 7.06 2.38 7.37
N ARG A 128 6.96 3.49 8.11
CA ARG A 128 8.13 4.14 8.74
C ARG A 128 8.71 3.27 9.85
N ASP A 129 7.87 2.65 10.69
CA ASP A 129 8.32 1.74 11.75
C ASP A 129 9.10 0.55 11.20
N MET A 130 8.83 0.10 9.96
CA MET A 130 9.58 -0.96 9.29
C MET A 130 11.09 -0.65 9.16
N ASN A 131 11.47 0.62 9.07
CA ASN A 131 12.88 1.02 8.99
C ASN A 131 13.56 1.13 10.36
N ILE A 132 12.81 0.99 11.45
CA ILE A 132 13.28 1.16 12.83
C ILE A 132 13.28 -0.20 13.54
N GLU A 133 12.11 -0.84 13.59
CA GLU A 133 11.86 -2.10 14.33
C GLU A 133 11.00 -3.03 13.43
N PRO A 134 11.60 -3.63 12.39
CA PRO A 134 10.87 -4.36 11.35
C PRO A 134 10.12 -5.61 11.84
N GLU A 135 10.55 -6.22 12.95
CA GLU A 135 9.92 -7.41 13.54
C GLU A 135 8.52 -7.13 14.12
N PHE A 136 8.19 -5.87 14.35
CA PHE A 136 6.86 -5.45 14.83
C PHE A 136 5.91 -5.06 13.69
N VAL A 137 6.36 -5.11 12.43
CA VAL A 137 5.60 -4.62 11.29
C VAL A 137 5.22 -5.75 10.36
N VAL A 138 3.92 -5.97 10.22
CA VAL A 138 3.35 -6.97 9.30
C VAL A 138 3.04 -6.32 7.96
N TYR A 139 3.44 -6.96 6.87
CA TYR A 139 3.19 -6.56 5.49
C TYR A 139 2.92 -7.79 4.61
N ASP A 140 2.63 -7.54 3.33
CA ASP A 140 2.34 -8.59 2.33
C ASP A 140 1.13 -9.47 2.69
N ILE A 141 0.11 -8.84 3.30
CA ILE A 141 -0.99 -9.56 3.92
C ILE A 141 -1.84 -10.37 2.95
N LEU A 142 -1.94 -9.93 1.69
CA LEU A 142 -2.69 -10.68 0.68
C LEU A 142 -2.02 -12.00 0.33
N ASN A 143 -0.69 -12.11 0.39
CA ASN A 143 0.01 -13.38 0.23
C ASN A 143 -0.22 -14.28 1.44
N LEU A 144 -0.10 -13.74 2.65
CA LEU A 144 -0.30 -14.49 3.89
C LEU A 144 -1.71 -15.11 4.02
N ILE A 145 -2.76 -14.43 3.56
CA ILE A 145 -4.13 -14.99 3.61
C ILE A 145 -4.44 -15.97 2.46
N SER A 146 -3.64 -15.97 1.38
CA SER A 146 -3.97 -16.71 0.16
C SER A 146 -3.09 -17.93 -0.08
N LEU A 147 -1.93 -18.01 0.56
CA LEU A 147 -0.97 -19.09 0.39
C LEU A 147 -1.07 -20.08 1.57
N PRO A 148 -0.90 -21.39 1.32
CA PRO A 148 -0.74 -22.36 2.40
C PRO A 148 0.60 -22.14 3.12
N TYR A 149 0.69 -22.58 4.39
CA TYR A 149 1.90 -22.45 5.19
C TYR A 149 3.15 -23.02 4.49
N SER A 150 3.02 -24.15 3.81
CA SER A 150 4.11 -24.80 3.07
C SER A 150 4.70 -23.91 1.96
N GLU A 151 3.91 -23.07 1.31
CA GLU A 151 4.40 -22.11 0.31
C GLU A 151 4.96 -20.82 0.94
N ILE A 152 4.43 -20.44 2.10
CA ILE A 152 4.87 -19.29 2.90
C ILE A 152 6.29 -19.53 3.42
N GLU A 153 6.53 -20.71 3.99
CA GLU A 153 7.83 -21.12 4.58
C GLU A 153 8.97 -21.14 3.54
N ILE A 154 8.69 -21.48 2.29
CA ILE A 154 9.72 -21.65 1.25
C ILE A 154 10.15 -20.33 0.61
N LYS A 155 9.28 -19.31 0.57
CA LYS A 155 9.39 -18.22 -0.43
C LYS A 155 9.71 -16.83 0.10
N HIS A 156 9.60 -16.56 1.40
CA HIS A 156 9.61 -15.18 1.87
C HIS A 156 10.49 -14.97 3.10
N GLU A 157 11.41 -14.00 2.98
CA GLU A 157 12.16 -13.43 4.10
C GLU A 157 11.35 -12.28 4.70
N TRP A 158 10.41 -12.60 5.58
CA TRP A 158 9.74 -11.59 6.41
C TRP A 158 10.55 -11.32 7.68
N ALA A 159 10.52 -10.08 8.16
CA ALA A 159 11.16 -9.71 9.43
C ALA A 159 10.40 -10.18 10.68
N PHE A 160 9.15 -10.63 10.51
CA PHE A 160 8.32 -11.18 11.58
C PHE A 160 8.23 -12.71 11.48
N ASN A 161 7.97 -13.35 12.61
CA ASN A 161 7.87 -14.80 12.66
C ASN A 161 6.50 -15.28 12.21
N ILE A 162 6.49 -16.44 11.58
CA ILE A 162 5.29 -17.14 11.16
C ILE A 162 5.34 -18.54 11.74
N ALA A 163 4.23 -18.97 12.34
CA ALA A 163 4.06 -20.29 12.90
C ALA A 163 2.85 -20.99 12.30
N TYR A 164 2.96 -22.30 12.15
CA TYR A 164 1.86 -23.18 11.78
C TYR A 164 1.10 -23.64 13.03
N THR A 165 -0.23 -23.55 13.03
CA THR A 165 -1.02 -23.99 14.21
C THR A 165 -1.39 -25.46 14.23
N GLY A 166 -1.08 -26.23 13.19
CA GLY A 166 -1.30 -27.69 13.19
C GLY A 166 -2.71 -28.15 12.80
N GLU A 167 -3.69 -27.25 12.70
CA GLU A 167 -5.11 -27.64 12.53
C GLU A 167 -5.53 -27.80 11.06
N VAL A 168 -5.08 -26.90 10.18
CA VAL A 168 -5.37 -26.87 8.73
C VAL A 168 -4.21 -26.14 8.04
N GLU A 169 -3.73 -26.55 6.87
CA GLU A 169 -2.61 -25.90 6.14
C GLU A 169 -2.76 -24.38 5.89
N LYS A 170 -3.99 -23.86 5.99
CA LYS A 170 -4.31 -22.42 5.90
C LYS A 170 -4.29 -21.67 7.24
N HIS A 171 -4.14 -22.37 8.38
CA HIS A 171 -4.09 -21.77 9.71
C HIS A 171 -2.65 -21.38 10.04
N THR A 172 -2.14 -20.44 9.24
CA THR A 172 -0.91 -19.73 9.52
C THR A 172 -1.19 -18.66 10.57
N VAL A 173 -0.30 -18.54 11.55
CA VAL A 173 -0.35 -17.49 12.57
C VAL A 173 0.93 -16.66 12.48
N ILE A 174 0.76 -15.36 12.60
CA ILE A 174 1.87 -14.42 12.71
C ILE A 174 2.21 -14.30 14.19
N GLU A 175 3.47 -14.49 14.53
CA GLU A 175 4.00 -14.33 15.87
C GLU A 175 4.80 -13.02 15.93
N ILE A 176 4.28 -12.08 16.71
CA ILE A 176 4.89 -10.78 16.90
C ILE A 176 5.50 -10.75 18.28
N GLN A 177 6.81 -10.58 18.36
CA GLN A 177 7.45 -10.35 19.65
C GLN A 177 6.99 -8.99 20.15
N THR A 178 6.38 -8.92 21.33
CA THR A 178 6.03 -7.66 21.99
C THR A 178 6.75 -7.54 23.32
N TRP A 179 6.77 -6.35 23.91
CA TRP A 179 7.27 -6.14 25.27
C TRP A 179 6.51 -6.96 26.33
N LYS A 180 5.30 -7.46 26.02
CA LYS A 180 4.50 -8.36 26.87
C LYS A 180 4.70 -9.85 26.57
N GLY A 181 5.61 -10.20 25.65
CA GLY A 181 5.79 -11.56 25.14
C GLY A 181 5.23 -11.75 23.73
N ILE A 182 5.10 -13.00 23.31
CA ILE A 182 4.66 -13.35 21.95
C ILE A 182 3.18 -13.07 21.80
N TYR A 183 2.84 -12.14 20.90
CA TYR A 183 1.49 -11.88 20.46
C TYR A 183 1.20 -12.65 19.17
N LYS A 184 0.17 -13.51 19.21
CA LYS A 184 -0.24 -14.33 18.07
C LYS A 184 -1.46 -13.73 17.39
N ILE A 185 -1.37 -13.48 16.09
CA ILE A 185 -2.46 -12.93 15.30
C ILE A 185 -2.62 -13.65 13.97
N MET A 186 -3.85 -13.96 13.59
CA MET A 186 -4.14 -14.53 12.27
C MET A 186 -3.99 -13.45 11.19
N PRO A 187 -3.45 -13.77 10.01
CA PRO A 187 -3.35 -12.84 8.88
C PRO A 187 -4.68 -12.14 8.55
N ILE A 188 -5.80 -12.85 8.65
CA ILE A 188 -7.13 -12.30 8.42
C ILE A 188 -7.49 -11.15 9.37
N ASN A 189 -7.03 -11.22 10.63
CA ASN A 189 -7.24 -10.17 11.62
C ASN A 189 -6.37 -8.94 11.33
N VAL A 190 -5.17 -9.13 10.78
CA VAL A 190 -4.32 -8.01 10.32
C VAL A 190 -4.98 -7.29 9.14
N LEU A 191 -5.53 -8.02 8.16
CA LEU A 191 -6.29 -7.41 7.07
C LEU A 191 -7.54 -6.66 7.60
N ALA A 192 -8.20 -7.20 8.63
CA ALA A 192 -9.32 -6.52 9.28
C ALA A 192 -8.90 -5.19 9.94
N LEU A 193 -7.71 -5.11 10.56
CA LEU A 193 -7.17 -3.86 11.11
C LEU A 193 -6.97 -2.80 10.01
N ILE A 194 -6.48 -3.21 8.83
CA ILE A 194 -6.38 -2.33 7.66
C ILE A 194 -7.77 -1.84 7.25
N PHE A 195 -8.76 -2.73 7.14
CA PHE A 195 -10.14 -2.32 6.79
C PHE A 195 -10.75 -1.37 7.82
N VAL A 196 -10.52 -1.56 9.12
CA VAL A 196 -10.96 -0.62 10.16
C VAL A 196 -10.32 0.75 9.96
N GLY A 197 -9.03 0.79 9.63
CA GLY A 197 -8.31 2.02 9.34
C GLY A 197 -8.86 2.76 8.12
N LEU A 198 -9.01 2.04 7.01
CA LEU A 198 -9.57 2.59 5.76
C LEU A 198 -11.02 3.04 5.92
N HIS A 199 -11.81 2.33 6.70
CA HIS A 199 -13.19 2.69 6.99
C HIS A 199 -13.28 4.03 7.73
N LYS A 200 -12.48 4.20 8.80
CA LYS A 200 -12.43 5.47 9.54
C LYS A 200 -12.03 6.64 8.63
N GLU A 201 -11.10 6.40 7.72
CA GLU A 201 -10.67 7.41 6.76
C GLU A 201 -11.77 7.77 5.74
N ALA A 202 -12.50 6.76 5.26
CA ALA A 202 -13.65 6.94 4.38
C ALA A 202 -14.80 7.73 5.06
N GLU A 203 -15.11 7.42 6.32
CA GLU A 203 -16.09 8.16 7.13
C GLU A 203 -15.65 9.60 7.38
N ARG A 204 -14.36 9.80 7.70
CA ARG A 204 -13.78 11.14 7.91
C ARG A 204 -13.94 12.03 6.69
N VAL A 205 -13.64 11.50 5.49
CA VAL A 205 -13.71 12.28 4.24
C VAL A 205 -15.16 12.44 3.76
N SER A 206 -15.99 11.41 3.88
CA SER A 206 -17.39 11.48 3.44
C SER A 206 -18.30 12.30 4.38
N GLY A 207 -17.94 12.42 5.65
CA GLY A 207 -18.79 12.99 6.70
C GLY A 207 -20.03 12.16 7.00
N LYS A 208 -20.08 10.91 6.51
CA LYS A 208 -21.22 10.00 6.63
C LYS A 208 -20.80 8.72 7.32
N ARG A 209 -21.76 8.06 7.96
CA ARG A 209 -21.58 6.69 8.46
C ARG A 209 -21.67 5.72 7.30
N LEU A 210 -20.61 4.95 7.06
CA LEU A 210 -20.57 3.94 6.00
C LEU A 210 -20.78 2.55 6.62
N LYS A 211 -21.46 1.66 5.91
CA LYS A 211 -21.82 0.32 6.39
C LYS A 211 -21.39 -0.76 5.42
N SER A 212 -21.50 -0.50 4.12
CA SER A 212 -21.25 -1.51 3.09
C SER A 212 -20.06 -1.15 2.20
N VAL A 213 -19.26 -2.16 1.86
CA VAL A 213 -18.04 -2.00 1.07
C VAL A 213 -17.94 -3.05 -0.02
N PHE A 214 -17.53 -2.60 -1.21
CA PHE A 214 -17.08 -3.48 -2.28
C PHE A 214 -15.56 -3.54 -2.32
N VAL A 215 -14.99 -4.73 -2.47
CA VAL A 215 -13.53 -4.90 -2.53
C VAL A 215 -13.10 -5.30 -3.95
N LYS A 216 -12.20 -4.51 -4.55
CA LYS A 216 -11.49 -4.86 -5.78
C LYS A 216 -10.07 -5.26 -5.45
N THR A 217 -9.52 -6.25 -6.17
CA THR A 217 -8.12 -6.64 -6.01
C THR A 217 -7.42 -6.90 -7.34
N THR A 218 -6.14 -6.54 -7.47
CA THR A 218 -5.32 -6.88 -8.64
C THR A 218 -4.84 -8.33 -8.66
N LYS A 219 -4.97 -9.04 -7.53
CA LYS A 219 -4.48 -10.40 -7.41
C LYS A 219 -5.35 -11.32 -8.25
N THR A 220 -4.71 -12.21 -9.01
CA THR A 220 -5.39 -13.05 -10.02
C THR A 220 -6.45 -13.93 -9.39
N GLN A 221 -7.56 -14.17 -10.09
CA GLN A 221 -8.74 -14.86 -9.56
C GLN A 221 -8.45 -16.23 -8.90
N GLY A 222 -7.42 -16.96 -9.34
CA GLY A 222 -7.00 -18.24 -8.75
C GLY A 222 -6.06 -18.13 -7.54
N ARG A 223 -5.61 -16.92 -7.20
CA ARG A 223 -4.72 -16.64 -6.07
C ARG A 223 -5.38 -15.79 -5.00
N ILE A 224 -6.65 -15.44 -5.14
CA ILE A 224 -7.38 -14.66 -4.14
C ILE A 224 -8.21 -15.56 -3.25
N ASP A 225 -7.99 -15.45 -1.95
CA ASP A 225 -8.92 -16.02 -0.98
C ASP A 225 -10.06 -15.02 -0.71
N LYS A 226 -11.11 -15.08 -1.54
CA LYS A 226 -12.28 -14.18 -1.43
C LYS A 226 -13.00 -14.30 -0.10
N ASP A 227 -13.02 -15.49 0.48
CA ASP A 227 -13.71 -15.74 1.74
C ASP A 227 -12.90 -15.18 2.91
N ALA A 228 -11.57 -15.28 2.88
CA ALA A 228 -10.72 -14.57 3.82
C ALA A 228 -10.91 -13.05 3.75
N ILE A 229 -10.97 -12.46 2.55
CA ILE A 229 -11.25 -11.02 2.38
C ILE A 229 -12.64 -10.66 2.95
N ARG A 230 -13.69 -11.43 2.60
CA ARG A 230 -15.05 -11.21 3.13
C ARG A 230 -15.09 -11.28 4.66
N ASN A 231 -14.40 -12.25 5.24
CA ASN A 231 -14.36 -12.45 6.68
C ASN A 231 -13.57 -11.33 7.36
N ALA A 232 -12.48 -10.84 6.78
CA ALA A 232 -11.77 -9.65 7.29
C ALA A 232 -12.66 -8.40 7.27
N VAL A 233 -13.47 -8.19 6.21
CA VAL A 233 -14.46 -7.10 6.15
C VAL A 233 -15.51 -7.24 7.26
N LYS A 234 -16.01 -8.47 7.51
CA LYS A 234 -16.95 -8.74 8.61
C LYS A 234 -16.34 -8.48 9.99
N ILE A 235 -15.09 -8.87 10.22
CA ILE A 235 -14.35 -8.60 11.46
C ILE A 235 -14.22 -7.07 11.67
N ALA A 236 -14.01 -6.31 10.59
CA ALA A 236 -14.02 -4.85 10.60
C ALA A 236 -15.42 -4.23 10.79
N ARG A 237 -16.46 -5.04 11.01
CA ARG A 237 -17.86 -4.65 11.23
C ARG A 237 -18.50 -3.93 10.05
N LEU A 238 -18.10 -4.32 8.83
CA LEU A 238 -18.66 -3.84 7.58
C LEU A 238 -19.44 -4.95 6.86
N GLU A 239 -20.43 -4.55 6.07
CA GLU A 239 -21.11 -5.42 5.12
C GLU A 239 -20.26 -5.54 3.83
N CYS A 240 -19.86 -6.75 3.47
CA CYS A 240 -19.15 -7.00 2.23
C CYS A 240 -20.14 -7.29 1.10
N THR A 241 -20.34 -6.34 0.20
CA THR A 241 -21.26 -6.50 -0.95
C THR A 241 -20.66 -7.37 -2.05
N GLY A 242 -19.33 -7.43 -2.15
CA GLY A 242 -18.64 -8.33 -3.08
C GLY A 242 -17.12 -8.17 -3.10
N VAL A 243 -16.46 -9.17 -3.68
CA VAL A 243 -15.01 -9.20 -3.91
C VAL A 243 -14.72 -9.59 -5.36
N LYS A 244 -14.02 -8.72 -6.11
CA LYS A 244 -13.72 -8.92 -7.53
C LYS A 244 -12.23 -8.77 -7.83
N SER A 245 -11.66 -9.75 -8.53
CA SER A 245 -10.33 -9.63 -9.16
C SER A 245 -10.44 -8.77 -10.41
N MET A 246 -9.47 -7.87 -10.62
CA MET A 246 -9.36 -7.06 -11.82
C MET A 246 -7.92 -7.07 -12.35
N PRO A 247 -7.70 -6.87 -13.66
CA PRO A 247 -6.36 -6.68 -14.20
C PRO A 247 -5.67 -5.49 -13.53
N ALA A 248 -4.35 -5.58 -13.34
CA ALA A 248 -3.56 -4.54 -12.67
C ALA A 248 -3.73 -3.15 -13.32
N LEU A 249 -3.87 -3.07 -14.65
CA LEU A 249 -4.07 -1.81 -15.37
C LEU A 249 -5.30 -1.02 -14.93
N ASN A 250 -6.36 -1.68 -14.44
CA ASN A 250 -7.63 -1.02 -14.13
C ASN A 250 -7.73 -0.56 -12.67
N VAL A 251 -6.65 -0.72 -11.89
CA VAL A 251 -6.59 -0.29 -10.49
C VAL A 251 -5.82 1.02 -10.36
N TYR A 252 -4.84 1.30 -11.23
CA TYR A 252 -3.97 2.48 -11.14
C TYR A 252 -4.55 3.74 -11.80
#